data_AF-A0A958NKZ2-F1
#
_entry.id   AF-A0A958NKZ2-F1
#
_cell.length_a   1.000
_cell.length_b   1.000
_cell.length_c   1.000
_cell.angle_alpha   90.00
_cell.angle_beta   90.00
_cell.angle_gamma   90.00
#
_symmetry.space_group_name_H-M   'P 1'
#
loop_
_entity.id
_entity.type
_entity.pdbx_description
1 polymer ?
#
loop_
_entity_poly.entity_id
_entity_poly.type
_entity_poly.pdbx_seq_one_letter_code
_entity_poly.pdbx_strand_id
1 'polypeptide(L)'
;MKKFLTIFILILLPLCSFGQEKSNKVPLKVIEFKDNVDLPLTAKERLQINEVYGKYAEKYVYSNTFRLKSIKDILRNRVVIEYISKESDKKDCQKLSEIPLLNSFVSDLERDKTFDPKNFNPLKYNFTFHSRGDTMYQVDNTNYFITIKSQYH
;
A
#
# COMPACT_ATOMS: atom_id res chain seq x y z
N MET A 1 9.77 31.55 -56.36
CA MET A 1 10.29 31.25 -55.00
C MET A 1 9.20 30.75 -54.04
N LYS A 2 8.02 31.39 -53.96
CA LYS A 2 6.93 30.96 -53.04
C LYS A 2 6.43 29.51 -53.24
N LYS A 3 6.32 29.03 -54.49
CA LYS A 3 5.84 27.66 -54.80
C LYS A 3 6.83 26.54 -54.39
N PHE A 4 8.13 26.82 -54.38
CA PHE A 4 9.15 25.86 -53.93
C PHE A 4 9.18 25.74 -52.39
N LEU A 5 8.89 26.84 -51.68
CA LEU A 5 8.80 26.84 -50.22
C LEU A 5 7.61 26.01 -49.72
N THR A 6 6.49 26.01 -50.46
CA THR A 6 5.29 25.22 -50.10
C THR A 6 5.52 23.72 -50.21
N ILE A 7 6.29 23.28 -51.22
CA ILE A 7 6.59 21.86 -51.44
C ILE A 7 7.54 21.33 -50.35
N PHE A 8 8.48 22.15 -49.88
CA PHE A 8 9.44 21.75 -48.84
C PHE A 8 8.77 21.53 -47.48
N ILE A 9 7.71 22.29 -47.16
CA ILE A 9 6.97 22.17 -45.88
C ILE A 9 6.10 20.91 -45.83
N LEU A 10 5.56 20.44 -46.97
CA LEU A 10 4.75 19.23 -47.04
C LEU A 10 5.56 17.93 -46.88
N ILE A 11 6.87 17.96 -47.15
CA ILE A 11 7.75 16.79 -47.04
C ILE A 11 8.26 16.58 -45.59
N LEU A 12 8.23 17.60 -44.74
CA LEU A 12 8.71 17.54 -43.34
C LEU A 12 7.67 17.07 -42.32
N LEU A 13 6.39 17.00 -42.69
CA LEU A 13 5.30 16.57 -41.81
C LEU A 13 5.28 15.08 -41.39
N PRO A 14 5.87 14.09 -42.09
CA PRO A 14 5.83 12.70 -41.64
C PRO A 14 6.90 12.32 -40.59
N LEU A 15 7.88 13.20 -40.31
CA LEU A 15 8.97 12.90 -39.36
C LEU A 15 8.56 13.01 -37.88
N CYS A 16 7.36 13.51 -37.58
CA CYS A 16 6.79 13.46 -36.22
C CYS A 16 5.99 12.16 -36.02
N SER A 17 6.59 11.02 -36.34
CA SER A 17 6.04 9.73 -35.92
C SER A 17 6.38 9.54 -34.44
N PHE A 18 5.43 9.87 -33.57
CA PHE A 18 5.49 9.54 -32.15
C PHE A 18 5.77 8.03 -32.01
N GLY A 19 6.99 7.67 -31.61
CA GLY A 19 7.28 6.32 -31.19
C GLY A 19 6.42 6.00 -29.97
N GLN A 20 5.36 5.22 -30.14
CA GLN A 20 4.70 4.59 -29.01
C GLN A 20 5.69 3.60 -28.41
N GLU A 21 6.35 4.00 -27.32
CA GLU A 21 7.08 3.08 -26.47
C GLU A 21 6.08 2.01 -26.04
N LYS A 22 6.26 0.78 -26.54
CA LYS A 22 5.51 -0.38 -26.05
C LYS A 22 5.94 -0.57 -24.61
N SER A 23 5.20 0.03 -23.68
CA SER A 23 5.34 -0.23 -22.26
C SER A 23 5.14 -1.74 -22.09
N ASN A 24 6.24 -2.46 -21.86
CA ASN A 24 6.23 -3.88 -21.50
C ASN A 24 5.62 -4.01 -20.10
N LYS A 25 4.30 -3.78 -19.98
CA LYS A 25 3.58 -3.93 -18.73
C LYS A 25 3.50 -5.43 -18.47
N VAL A 26 4.38 -5.92 -17.60
CA VAL A 26 4.28 -7.26 -17.05
C VAL A 26 2.85 -7.43 -16.49
N PRO A 27 2.10 -8.46 -16.92
CA PRO A 27 0.73 -8.68 -16.45
C PRO A 27 0.75 -8.90 -14.94
N LEU A 28 -0.23 -8.31 -14.24
CA LEU A 28 -0.36 -8.47 -12.79
C LEU A 28 -0.79 -9.92 -12.49
N LYS A 29 -0.11 -10.55 -11.53
CA LYS A 29 -0.55 -11.84 -10.96
C LYS A 29 -1.97 -11.66 -10.37
N VAL A 30 -2.80 -12.69 -10.40
CA VAL A 30 -4.09 -12.66 -9.69
C VAL A 30 -3.81 -12.71 -8.18
N ILE A 31 -4.59 -11.96 -7.39
CA ILE A 31 -4.48 -12.00 -5.92
C ILE A 31 -5.01 -13.34 -5.43
N GLU A 32 -4.17 -14.06 -4.70
CA GLU A 32 -4.53 -15.33 -4.07
C GLU A 32 -4.67 -15.12 -2.56
N PHE A 33 -5.88 -15.26 -2.06
CA PHE A 33 -6.17 -15.15 -0.64
C PHE A 33 -6.02 -16.51 0.04
N LYS A 34 -5.40 -16.54 1.23
CA LYS A 34 -5.34 -17.75 2.06
C LYS A 34 -6.70 -18.06 2.70
N ASP A 35 -7.03 -19.33 2.92
CA ASP A 35 -8.33 -19.75 3.47
C ASP A 35 -8.67 -19.10 4.81
N ASN A 36 -7.66 -18.71 5.60
CA ASN A 36 -7.87 -18.05 6.88
C ASN A 36 -8.64 -16.73 6.76
N VAL A 37 -8.67 -16.05 5.60
CA VAL A 37 -9.42 -14.82 5.43
C VAL A 37 -10.92 -15.06 5.27
N ASP A 38 -11.40 -16.29 5.12
CA ASP A 38 -12.84 -16.57 5.08
C ASP A 38 -13.43 -16.74 6.49
N LEU A 39 -12.57 -16.90 7.50
CA LEU A 39 -13.00 -16.91 8.92
C LEU A 39 -13.55 -15.53 9.35
N PRO A 40 -14.48 -15.50 10.33
CA PRO A 40 -15.00 -14.26 10.92
C PRO A 40 -13.90 -13.35 11.46
N LEU A 41 -14.20 -12.05 11.60
CA LEU A 41 -13.31 -11.11 12.30
C LEU A 41 -13.17 -11.50 13.76
N THR A 42 -11.94 -11.48 14.27
CA THR A 42 -11.68 -11.48 15.71
C THR A 42 -12.10 -10.14 16.32
N ALA A 43 -12.25 -10.11 17.65
CA ALA A 43 -12.54 -8.87 18.37
C ALA A 43 -11.46 -7.80 18.12
N LYS A 44 -10.18 -8.20 18.10
CA LYS A 44 -9.05 -7.31 17.83
C LYS A 44 -9.12 -6.67 16.44
N GLU A 45 -9.36 -7.47 15.40
CA GLU A 45 -9.44 -6.95 14.03
C GLU A 45 -10.65 -6.02 13.85
N ARG A 46 -11.78 -6.34 14.49
CA ARG A 46 -12.95 -5.46 14.51
C ARG A 46 -12.62 -4.12 15.16
N LEU A 47 -11.93 -4.13 16.31
CA LEU A 47 -11.47 -2.91 16.98
C LEU A 47 -10.51 -2.11 16.10
N GLN A 48 -9.55 -2.76 15.46
CA GLN A 48 -8.60 -2.10 14.54
C GLN A 48 -9.30 -1.42 13.35
N ILE A 49 -10.32 -2.06 12.78
CA ILE A 49 -11.14 -1.47 11.71
C ILE A 49 -11.96 -0.29 12.25
N ASN A 50 -12.64 -0.47 13.39
CA ASN A 50 -13.48 0.56 13.97
C ASN A 50 -12.69 1.81 14.41
N GLU A 51 -11.46 1.65 14.90
CA GLU A 51 -10.58 2.76 15.26
C GLU A 51 -10.32 3.69 14.06
N VAL A 52 -10.10 3.12 12.87
CA VAL A 52 -9.72 3.88 11.68
C VAL A 52 -10.93 4.39 10.90
N TYR A 53 -11.98 3.58 10.79
CA TYR A 53 -13.15 3.91 9.96
C TYR A 53 -14.32 4.48 10.78
N GLY A 54 -14.35 4.28 12.10
CA GLY A 54 -15.41 4.77 12.98
C GLY A 54 -16.81 4.40 12.50
N LYS A 55 -17.71 5.39 12.47
CA LYS A 55 -19.09 5.24 11.96
C LYS A 55 -19.17 4.84 10.48
N TYR A 56 -18.08 4.97 9.73
CA TYR A 56 -18.01 4.63 8.31
C TYR A 56 -17.59 3.18 8.05
N ALA A 57 -17.21 2.43 9.09
CA ALA A 57 -16.74 1.04 8.97
C ALA A 57 -17.75 0.14 8.24
N GLU A 58 -19.05 0.30 8.53
CA GLU A 58 -20.10 -0.48 7.86
C GLU A 58 -20.08 -0.25 6.36
N LYS A 59 -20.16 1.00 5.92
CA LYS A 59 -20.27 1.39 4.50
C LYS A 59 -19.02 1.05 3.68
N TYR A 60 -17.83 1.25 4.24
CA TYR A 60 -16.58 1.16 3.48
C TYR A 60 -15.82 -0.15 3.70
N VAL A 61 -16.16 -0.91 4.74
CA VAL A 61 -15.47 -2.17 5.05
C VAL A 61 -16.46 -3.33 5.15
N TYR A 62 -17.40 -3.30 6.08
CA TYR A 62 -18.20 -4.50 6.39
C TYR A 62 -19.19 -4.89 5.30
N SER A 63 -19.82 -3.91 4.64
CA SER A 63 -20.77 -4.16 3.55
C SER A 63 -20.10 -4.55 2.24
N ASN A 64 -18.77 -4.43 2.13
CA ASN A 64 -18.01 -4.81 0.94
C ASN A 64 -17.17 -6.05 1.24
N THR A 65 -17.67 -7.21 0.79
CA THR A 65 -17.06 -8.52 1.05
C THR A 65 -15.60 -8.61 0.58
N PHE A 66 -15.29 -8.08 -0.59
CA PHE A 66 -13.92 -8.06 -1.12
C PHE A 66 -13.01 -7.16 -0.28
N ARG A 67 -13.49 -5.96 0.10
CA ARG A 67 -12.71 -5.03 0.94
C ARG A 67 -12.45 -5.62 2.32
N LEU A 68 -13.45 -6.26 2.93
CA LEU A 68 -13.29 -6.97 4.19
C LEU A 68 -12.29 -8.13 4.06
N LYS A 69 -12.37 -8.91 2.98
CA LYS A 69 -11.41 -10.00 2.70
C LYS A 69 -9.98 -9.47 2.55
N SER A 70 -9.81 -8.36 1.82
CA SER A 70 -8.52 -7.69 1.65
C SER A 70 -7.95 -7.14 2.97
N ILE A 71 -8.76 -6.54 3.84
CA ILE A 71 -8.31 -6.08 5.15
C ILE A 71 -7.93 -7.25 6.05
N LYS A 72 -8.70 -8.35 6.06
CA LYS A 72 -8.34 -9.56 6.80
C LYS A 72 -7.00 -10.11 6.31
N ASP A 73 -6.75 -10.10 5.01
CA ASP A 73 -5.47 -10.52 4.45
C ASP A 73 -4.30 -9.62 4.90
N ILE A 74 -4.51 -8.30 4.91
CA ILE A 74 -3.53 -7.35 5.44
C ILE A 74 -3.17 -7.69 6.89
N LEU A 75 -4.18 -7.83 7.75
CA LEU A 75 -4.00 -8.03 9.19
C LEU A 75 -3.45 -9.41 9.56
N ARG A 76 -3.82 -10.46 8.82
CA ARG A 76 -3.47 -11.86 9.16
C ARG A 76 -2.20 -12.34 8.49
N ASN A 77 -1.94 -11.90 7.26
CA ASN A 77 -0.98 -12.57 6.38
C ASN A 77 0.16 -11.66 5.89
N ARG A 78 -0.09 -10.34 5.80
CA ARG A 78 0.81 -9.44 5.07
C ARG A 78 1.60 -8.48 5.94
N VAL A 79 1.07 -8.08 7.09
CA VAL A 79 1.81 -7.25 8.04
C VAL A 79 2.69 -8.16 8.90
N VAL A 80 4.00 -8.04 8.75
CA VAL A 80 5.00 -8.77 9.54
C VAL A 80 5.78 -7.76 10.35
N ILE A 81 5.86 -7.98 11.67
CA ILE A 81 6.60 -7.11 12.59
C ILE A 81 7.75 -7.94 13.18
N GLU A 82 8.98 -7.49 12.97
CA GLU A 82 10.18 -8.23 13.36
C GLU A 82 11.11 -7.34 14.19
N TYR A 83 11.77 -7.93 15.18
CA TYR A 83 12.84 -7.30 15.93
C TYR A 83 14.18 -7.70 15.31
N ILE A 84 14.94 -6.73 14.81
CA ILE A 84 16.24 -6.97 14.17
C ILE A 84 17.36 -6.54 15.11
N SER A 85 18.05 -7.51 15.70
CA SER A 85 19.12 -7.25 16.68
C SER A 85 20.48 -6.93 16.04
N LYS A 86 20.77 -7.48 14.85
CA LYS A 86 22.05 -7.31 14.16
C LYS A 86 21.97 -6.12 13.20
N GLU A 87 22.94 -5.23 13.28
CA GLU A 87 23.01 -4.06 12.40
C GLU A 87 23.12 -4.44 10.91
N SER A 88 23.80 -5.54 10.60
CA SER A 88 23.95 -6.06 9.23
C SER A 88 22.62 -6.44 8.55
N ASP A 89 21.61 -6.76 9.36
CA ASP A 89 20.31 -7.24 8.87
C ASP A 89 19.31 -6.08 8.75
N LYS A 90 19.66 -4.89 9.27
CA LYS A 90 18.87 -3.67 9.13
C LYS A 90 19.03 -3.15 7.71
N LYS A 91 17.90 -2.86 7.07
CA LYS A 91 17.85 -2.22 5.76
C LYS A 91 17.48 -0.76 5.95
N ASP A 92 18.10 0.10 5.16
CA ASP A 92 17.66 1.49 5.05
C ASP A 92 16.24 1.52 4.46
N CYS A 93 15.32 2.16 5.16
CA CYS A 93 13.92 2.25 4.77
C CYS A 93 13.23 3.44 5.46
N GLN A 94 12.06 3.80 4.93
CA GLN A 94 11.29 4.92 5.44
C GLN A 94 10.87 4.69 6.90
N LYS A 95 10.87 5.76 7.72
CA LYS A 95 10.43 5.67 9.11
C LYS A 95 8.91 5.64 9.22
N LEU A 96 8.40 4.98 10.25
CA LEU A 96 6.97 4.90 10.53
C LEU A 96 6.35 6.28 10.79
N SER A 97 7.08 7.18 11.47
CA SER A 97 6.65 8.55 11.75
C SER A 97 6.46 9.40 10.49
N GLU A 98 7.16 9.07 9.41
CA GLU A 98 7.07 9.75 8.12
C GLU A 98 5.83 9.32 7.32
N ILE A 99 5.19 8.19 7.68
CA ILE A 99 3.98 7.70 7.02
C ILE A 99 2.78 8.47 7.57
N PRO A 100 2.01 9.21 6.74
CA PRO A 100 0.81 9.90 7.20
C PRO A 100 -0.23 8.95 7.79
N LEU A 101 -1.04 9.43 8.74
CA LEU A 101 -2.19 8.68 9.23
C LEU A 101 -3.35 8.70 8.22
N LEU A 102 -4.14 7.63 8.19
CA LEU A 102 -5.37 7.52 7.40
C LEU A 102 -6.55 8.16 8.16
N ASN A 103 -6.48 9.47 8.38
CA ASN A 103 -7.47 10.24 9.16
C ASN A 103 -8.66 10.78 8.32
N SER A 104 -8.88 10.23 7.12
CA SER A 104 -9.97 10.67 6.23
C SER A 104 -11.37 10.29 6.72
N PHE A 105 -11.48 9.31 7.63
CA PHE A 105 -12.75 8.85 8.22
C PHE A 105 -12.92 9.31 9.68
N VAL A 106 -11.82 9.36 10.43
CA VAL A 106 -11.73 9.76 11.83
C VAL A 106 -10.62 10.80 11.93
N SER A 107 -11.00 12.06 12.16
CA SER A 107 -10.09 13.21 12.06
C SER A 107 -9.10 13.34 13.22
N ASP A 108 -9.48 12.84 14.39
CA ASP A 108 -8.71 12.80 15.64
C ASP A 108 -7.95 11.48 15.82
N LEU A 109 -7.70 10.74 14.74
CA LEU A 109 -6.87 9.55 14.76
C LEU A 109 -5.43 9.92 15.16
N GLU A 110 -4.92 9.35 16.24
CA GLU A 110 -3.57 9.62 16.76
C GLU A 110 -2.64 8.41 16.60
N ARG A 111 -1.32 8.66 16.55
CA ARG A 111 -0.33 7.57 16.63
C ARG A 111 -0.31 6.99 18.05
N ASP A 112 0.13 5.74 18.16
CA ASP A 112 0.34 5.12 19.47
C ASP A 112 1.50 5.86 20.17
N LYS A 113 1.31 6.21 21.45
CA LYS A 113 2.35 6.93 22.24
C LYS A 113 3.62 6.11 22.39
N THR A 114 3.47 4.79 22.49
CA THR A 114 4.55 3.81 22.56
C THR A 114 4.24 2.69 21.59
N PHE A 115 5.22 2.31 20.76
CA PHE A 115 5.06 1.19 19.86
C PHE A 115 4.98 -0.12 20.64
N ASP A 116 3.88 -0.85 20.46
CA ASP A 116 3.71 -2.22 20.96
C ASP A 116 3.43 -3.15 19.77
N PRO A 117 4.37 -4.04 19.39
CA PRO A 117 4.19 -4.93 18.24
C PRO A 117 2.96 -5.85 18.39
N LYS A 118 2.52 -6.15 19.62
CA LYS A 118 1.36 -7.00 19.87
C LYS A 118 0.03 -6.29 19.65
N ASN A 119 -0.02 -4.97 19.84
CA ASN A 119 -1.25 -4.18 19.76
C ASN A 119 -1.27 -3.16 18.63
N PHE A 120 -0.17 -3.03 17.89
CA PHE A 120 -0.05 -2.16 16.73
C PHE A 120 -1.21 -2.34 15.74
N ASN A 121 -1.84 -1.23 15.36
CA ASN A 121 -2.87 -1.21 14.31
C ASN A 121 -2.27 -0.66 13.00
N PRO A 122 -1.93 -1.53 12.02
CA PRO A 122 -1.34 -1.09 10.77
C PRO A 122 -2.30 -0.26 9.92
N LEU A 123 -3.62 -0.38 10.11
CA LEU A 123 -4.61 0.34 9.30
C LEU A 123 -4.62 1.84 9.59
N LYS A 124 -4.04 2.29 10.71
CA LYS A 124 -3.96 3.71 11.07
C LYS A 124 -3.10 4.51 10.10
N TYR A 125 -2.18 3.85 9.41
CA TYR A 125 -1.15 4.46 8.59
C TYR A 125 -1.50 4.31 7.11
N ASN A 126 -1.19 5.32 6.32
CA ASN A 126 -1.39 5.31 4.87
C ASN A 126 -0.28 4.51 4.17
N PHE A 127 -0.10 3.25 4.56
CA PHE A 127 0.85 2.35 3.93
C PHE A 127 0.45 2.04 2.49
N THR A 128 1.44 1.75 1.65
CA THR A 128 1.25 1.27 0.28
C THR A 128 0.82 -0.19 0.24
N PHE A 129 -0.33 -0.55 0.83
CA PHE A 129 -0.85 -1.93 0.87
C PHE A 129 -1.12 -2.57 -0.51
N HIS A 130 -0.99 -1.83 -1.60
CA HIS A 130 -1.22 -2.34 -2.95
C HIS A 130 0.04 -2.24 -3.84
N SER A 131 1.22 -2.08 -3.24
CA SER A 131 2.50 -2.14 -3.94
C SER A 131 2.70 -3.51 -4.60
N ARG A 132 3.48 -3.52 -5.70
CA ARG A 132 3.83 -4.77 -6.40
C ARG A 132 4.80 -5.64 -5.61
N GLY A 133 5.68 -5.03 -4.85
CA GLY A 133 6.65 -5.70 -3.99
C GLY A 133 6.43 -5.38 -2.52
N ASP A 134 7.14 -6.13 -1.67
CA ASP A 134 7.16 -5.92 -0.24
C ASP A 134 7.73 -4.54 0.09
N THR A 135 7.15 -3.87 1.07
CA THR A 135 7.63 -2.58 1.55
C THR A 135 7.93 -2.67 3.04
N MET A 136 9.10 -2.17 3.44
CA MET A 136 9.58 -2.25 4.81
C MET A 136 9.66 -0.84 5.40
N TYR A 137 9.35 -0.73 6.69
CA TYR A 137 9.36 0.54 7.43
C TYR A 137 10.06 0.33 8.76
N GLN A 138 10.87 1.30 9.19
CA GLN A 138 11.51 1.28 10.50
C GLN A 138 10.62 1.95 11.53
N VAL A 139 10.40 1.30 12.68
CA VAL A 139 9.75 1.94 13.82
C VAL A 139 10.76 2.85 14.51
N ASP A 140 10.45 4.15 14.56
CA ASP A 140 11.30 5.20 15.11
C ASP A 140 11.91 4.85 16.46
N ASN A 141 13.21 5.08 16.60
CA ASN A 141 13.98 4.89 17.84
C ASN A 141 13.90 3.46 18.43
N THR A 142 13.57 2.45 17.61
CA THR A 142 13.58 1.04 18.01
C THR A 142 14.29 0.17 16.97
N ASN A 143 14.46 -1.11 17.31
CA ASN A 143 14.93 -2.14 16.40
C ASN A 143 13.77 -2.93 15.75
N TYR A 144 12.53 -2.42 15.81
CA TYR A 144 11.40 -3.03 15.15
C TYR A 144 11.24 -2.55 13.72
N PHE A 145 10.93 -3.48 12.83
CA PHE A 145 10.63 -3.22 11.43
C PHE A 145 9.27 -3.83 11.07
N ILE A 146 8.53 -3.11 10.24
CA ILE A 146 7.23 -3.52 9.73
C ILE A 146 7.40 -3.79 8.24
N THR A 147 7.22 -5.03 7.82
CA THR A 147 7.17 -5.42 6.42
C THR A 147 5.72 -5.65 6.01
N ILE A 148 5.30 -4.94 4.96
CA ILE A 148 4.02 -5.14 4.29
C ILE A 148 4.28 -5.97 3.05
N LYS A 149 3.92 -7.26 3.10
CA LYS A 149 4.06 -8.15 1.95
C LYS A 149 3.18 -7.69 0.79
N SER A 150 3.61 -7.93 -0.44
CA SER A 150 2.79 -7.71 -1.65
C SER A 150 1.45 -8.45 -1.58
N GLN A 151 0.41 -7.94 -2.24
CA GLN A 151 -0.85 -8.68 -2.41
C GLN A 151 -0.73 -9.86 -3.39
N TYR A 152 0.43 -10.00 -4.04
CA TYR A 152 0.76 -11.04 -5.00
C TYR A 152 1.73 -12.09 -4.44
N HIS A 153 1.87 -12.15 -3.11
CA HIS A 153 2.79 -13.05 -2.41
C HIS A 153 2.47 -14.55 -2.61
#